data_AF-A0A1U7CK72-F1
#
_entry.id   AF-A0A1U7CK72-F1
#
_cell.length_a   1.000
_cell.length_b   1.000
_cell.length_c   1.000
_cell.angle_alpha   90.00
_cell.angle_beta   90.00
_cell.angle_gamma   90.00
#
_symmetry.space_group_name_H-M   'P 1'
#
loop_
_entity.id
_entity.type
_entity.pdbx_description
1 polymer ?
#
loop_
_entity_poly.entity_id
_entity_poly.type
_entity_poly.pdbx_seq_one_letter_code
_entity_poly.pdbx_strand_id
1 'polypeptide(L)'
;MAEMSAGAALRQLKQAHAGLKKARQLMRQGRENPGLTPRIVDAGWASLIQAHRLMAEIPRAAVDEAVLTQQLSVQRYATALLVRLRRLLRTGDAGDGGEDIDALDADDDE
;
A
#
# COMPACT_ATOMS: atom_id res chain seq x y z
N MET A 1 -17.44 21.40 -1.66
CA MET A 1 -16.39 20.41 -1.34
C MET A 1 -15.16 21.21 -1.02
N ALA A 2 -14.56 21.08 0.17
CA ALA A 2 -13.33 21.82 0.47
C ALA A 2 -12.30 21.49 -0.62
N GLU A 3 -11.76 22.51 -1.27
CA GLU A 3 -10.73 22.33 -2.30
C GLU A 3 -9.50 21.72 -1.63
N MET A 4 -9.30 20.41 -1.83
CA MET A 4 -8.09 19.74 -1.40
C MET A 4 -6.91 20.37 -2.14
N SER A 5 -5.87 20.79 -1.41
CA SER A 5 -4.63 21.26 -2.04
C SER A 5 -3.73 20.09 -2.41
N ALA A 6 -2.81 20.30 -3.36
CA ALA A 6 -1.83 19.27 -3.74
C ALA A 6 -1.00 18.78 -2.55
N GLY A 7 -0.56 19.70 -1.67
CA GLY A 7 0.15 19.34 -0.44
C GLY A 7 -0.68 18.49 0.54
N ALA A 8 -2.01 18.70 0.60
CA ALA A 8 -2.89 17.85 1.39
C ALA A 8 -3.05 16.45 0.75
N ALA A 9 -3.24 16.38 -0.56
CA ALA A 9 -3.30 15.13 -1.32
C ALA A 9 -2.01 14.31 -1.14
N LEU A 10 -0.84 14.95 -1.25
CA LEU A 10 0.45 14.29 -1.11
C LEU A 10 0.63 13.68 0.28
N ARG A 11 0.24 14.39 1.36
CA ARG A 11 0.28 13.83 2.72
C ARG A 11 -0.62 12.62 2.89
N GLN A 12 -1.84 12.67 2.34
CA GLN A 12 -2.76 11.53 2.39
C GLN A 12 -2.20 10.32 1.63
N LEU A 13 -1.59 10.54 0.47
CA LEU A 13 -0.97 9.46 -0.30
C LEU A 13 0.25 8.86 0.42
N LYS A 14 1.12 9.68 1.01
CA LYS A 14 2.25 9.19 1.83
C LYS A 14 1.76 8.36 3.03
N GLN A 15 0.67 8.78 3.68
CA GLN A 15 0.06 8.03 4.77
C GLN A 15 -0.52 6.68 4.27
N ALA A 16 -1.22 6.68 3.13
CA ALA A 16 -1.74 5.46 2.51
C ALA A 16 -0.59 4.50 2.16
N HIS A 17 0.51 5.03 1.62
CA HIS A 17 1.70 4.27 1.29
C HIS A 17 2.32 3.58 2.52
N ALA A 18 2.51 4.33 3.61
CA ALA A 18 3.01 3.77 4.87
C ALA A 18 2.10 2.65 5.41
N GLY A 19 0.78 2.80 5.28
CA GLY A 19 -0.19 1.76 5.62
C GLY A 19 0.02 0.47 4.82
N LEU A 20 0.24 0.59 3.50
CA LEU A 20 0.55 -0.55 2.64
C LEU A 20 1.89 -1.23 3.00
N LYS A 21 2.94 -0.45 3.31
CA LYS A 21 4.23 -0.97 3.80
C LYS A 21 4.03 -1.78 5.07
N LYS A 22 3.28 -1.26 6.04
CA LYS A 22 2.97 -1.95 7.30
C LYS A 22 2.16 -3.23 7.07
N ALA A 23 1.17 -3.21 6.19
CA ALA A 23 0.39 -4.40 5.84
C ALA A 23 1.28 -5.49 5.24
N ARG A 24 2.23 -5.13 4.37
CA ARG A 24 3.22 -6.09 3.83
C ARG A 24 4.13 -6.66 4.92
N GLN A 25 4.59 -5.85 5.86
CA GLN A 25 5.39 -6.33 6.99
C GLN A 25 4.61 -7.32 7.86
N LEU A 26 3.33 -7.06 8.11
CA LEU A 26 2.46 -7.97 8.86
C LEU A 26 2.32 -9.34 8.19
N MET A 27 2.34 -9.41 6.85
CA MET A 27 2.28 -10.68 6.11
C MET A 27 3.44 -11.62 6.43
N ARG A 28 4.61 -11.08 6.78
CA ARG A 28 5.77 -11.90 7.19
C ARG A 28 5.48 -12.71 8.46
N GLN A 29 4.67 -12.17 9.37
CA GLN A 29 4.29 -12.84 10.62
C GLN A 29 3.30 -14.00 10.40
N GLY A 30 2.55 -14.00 9.30
CA GLY A 30 1.60 -15.07 8.96
C GLY A 30 2.28 -16.40 8.65
N ARG A 31 3.50 -16.34 8.12
CA ARG A 31 4.34 -17.54 7.88
C ARG A 31 4.69 -18.25 9.19
N GLU A 32 5.01 -17.48 10.22
CA GLU A 32 5.42 -18.00 11.53
C GLU A 32 4.21 -18.52 12.32
N ASN A 33 3.03 -17.94 12.08
CA ASN A 33 1.81 -18.27 12.83
C ASN A 33 0.61 -18.45 11.88
N PRO A 34 0.40 -19.67 11.33
CA PRO A 34 -0.68 -19.93 10.39
C PRO A 34 -2.09 -19.59 10.90
N GLY A 35 -2.30 -19.65 12.22
CA GLY A 35 -3.57 -19.27 12.86
C GLY A 35 -3.90 -17.77 12.77
N LEU A 36 -2.92 -16.91 12.46
CA LEU A 36 -3.14 -15.48 12.26
C LEU A 36 -3.50 -15.13 10.80
N THR A 37 -3.38 -16.07 9.87
CA THR A 37 -3.59 -15.86 8.43
C THR A 37 -4.91 -15.15 8.10
N PRO A 38 -6.09 -15.53 8.65
CA PRO A 38 -7.34 -14.82 8.36
C PRO A 38 -7.29 -13.33 8.75
N ARG A 39 -6.80 -13.02 9.95
CA ARG A 39 -6.68 -11.64 10.44
C ARG A 39 -5.69 -10.81 9.62
N ILE A 40 -4.61 -11.45 9.19
CA ILE A 40 -3.60 -10.81 8.34
C ILE A 40 -4.20 -10.48 6.98
N VAL A 41 -4.97 -11.40 6.37
CA VAL A 41 -5.69 -11.16 5.12
C VAL A 41 -6.68 -10.01 5.28
N ASP A 42 -7.48 -9.98 6.34
CA ASP A 42 -8.44 -8.90 6.62
C ASP A 42 -7.74 -7.54 6.74
N ALA A 43 -6.64 -7.47 7.47
CA ALA A 43 -5.85 -6.26 7.63
C ALA A 43 -5.27 -5.78 6.30
N GLY A 44 -4.69 -6.69 5.50
CA GLY A 44 -4.15 -6.36 4.18
C GLY A 44 -5.24 -5.87 3.22
N TRP A 45 -6.40 -6.52 3.23
CA TRP A 45 -7.56 -6.11 2.42
C TRP A 45 -8.07 -4.72 2.83
N ALA A 46 -8.15 -4.44 4.13
CA ALA A 46 -8.54 -3.12 4.64
C ALA A 46 -7.57 -2.02 4.18
N SER A 47 -6.26 -2.27 4.21
CA SER A 47 -5.25 -1.33 3.70
C SER A 47 -5.40 -1.07 2.20
N LEU A 48 -5.71 -2.10 1.40
CA LEU A 48 -6.00 -1.92 -0.03
C LEU A 48 -7.22 -1.03 -0.24
N ILE A 49 -8.32 -1.29 0.46
CA ILE A 49 -9.54 -0.47 0.35
C ILE A 49 -9.23 0.98 0.69
N GLN A 50 -8.53 1.23 1.80
CA GLN A 50 -8.21 2.58 2.23
C GLN A 50 -7.35 3.32 1.20
N ALA A 51 -6.29 2.67 0.67
CA ALA A 51 -5.43 3.28 -0.34
C ALA A 51 -6.18 3.64 -1.63
N HIS A 52 -7.02 2.72 -2.15
CA HIS A 52 -7.79 2.98 -3.36
C HIS A 52 -8.85 4.06 -3.17
N ARG A 53 -9.53 4.11 -2.02
CA ARG A 53 -10.48 5.19 -1.70
C ARG A 53 -9.79 6.54 -1.67
N LEU A 54 -8.68 6.67 -0.95
CA LEU A 54 -7.92 7.91 -0.87
C LEU A 54 -7.44 8.37 -2.25
N MET A 55 -6.93 7.46 -3.09
CA MET A 55 -6.53 7.81 -4.46
C MET A 55 -7.71 8.32 -5.30
N ALA A 56 -8.88 7.68 -5.18
CA ALA A 56 -10.08 8.04 -5.94
C ALA A 56 -10.73 9.36 -5.48
N GLU A 57 -10.52 9.76 -4.23
CA GLU A 57 -11.09 10.97 -3.64
C GLU A 57 -10.30 12.25 -3.97
N ILE A 58 -9.09 12.13 -4.52
CA ILE A 58 -8.25 13.28 -4.88
C ILE A 58 -8.88 14.03 -6.08
N PRO A 59 -9.29 15.29 -5.91
CA PRO A 59 -9.89 16.05 -7.00
C PRO A 59 -8.83 16.49 -8.02
N ARG A 60 -9.22 16.64 -9.29
CA ARG A 60 -8.32 17.08 -10.38
C ARG A 60 -7.53 18.35 -10.06
N ALA A 61 -8.12 19.29 -9.31
CA ALA A 61 -7.49 20.55 -8.91
C ALA A 61 -6.29 20.36 -7.95
N ALA A 62 -6.22 19.23 -7.25
CA ALA A 62 -5.14 18.88 -6.34
C ALA A 62 -4.02 18.06 -7.02
N VAL A 63 -4.14 17.79 -8.32
CA VAL A 63 -3.21 16.90 -9.05
C VAL A 63 -2.11 17.73 -9.71
N ASP A 64 -0.90 17.59 -9.19
CA ASP A 64 0.37 18.02 -9.79
C ASP A 64 1.30 16.81 -10.01
N GLU A 65 2.51 17.06 -10.52
CA GLU A 65 3.50 16.01 -10.81
C GLU A 65 3.88 15.20 -9.57
N ALA A 66 4.08 15.85 -8.41
CA ALA A 66 4.45 15.16 -7.18
C ALA A 66 3.32 14.23 -6.69
N VAL A 67 2.06 14.67 -6.80
CA VAL A 67 0.90 13.84 -6.47
C VAL A 67 0.81 12.64 -7.42
N LEU A 68 1.03 12.83 -8.73
CA LEU A 68 1.03 11.72 -9.70
C LEU A 68 2.15 10.71 -9.41
N THR A 69 3.38 11.16 -9.15
CA THR A 69 4.50 10.30 -8.79
C THR A 69 4.19 9.48 -7.53
N GLN A 70 3.63 10.12 -6.50
CA GLN A 70 3.25 9.41 -5.28
C GLN A 70 2.10 8.41 -5.53
N GLN A 71 1.11 8.73 -6.37
CA GLN A 71 0.05 7.80 -6.74
C GLN A 71 0.61 6.55 -7.43
N LEU A 72 1.59 6.71 -8.34
CA LEU A 72 2.25 5.57 -8.98
C LEU A 72 2.94 4.66 -7.95
N SER A 73 3.66 5.24 -6.99
CA SER A 73 4.29 4.48 -5.91
C SER A 73 3.24 3.72 -5.07
N VAL A 74 2.16 4.38 -4.66
CA VAL A 74 1.03 3.74 -3.92
C VAL A 74 0.42 2.58 -4.73
N GLN A 75 0.20 2.75 -6.03
CA GLN A 75 -0.36 1.71 -6.90
C GLN A 75 0.56 0.50 -7.04
N ARG A 76 1.89 0.71 -7.15
CA ARG A 76 2.88 -0.39 -7.18
C ARG A 76 2.80 -1.23 -5.91
N TYR A 77 2.76 -0.57 -4.75
CA TYR A 77 2.67 -1.25 -3.46
C TYR A 77 1.33 -1.95 -3.24
N ALA A 78 0.22 -1.32 -3.65
CA ALA A 78 -1.10 -1.92 -3.56
C ALA A 78 -1.19 -3.19 -4.42
N THR A 79 -0.66 -3.14 -5.65
CA THR A 79 -0.60 -4.30 -6.56
C THR A 79 0.25 -5.42 -5.95
N ALA A 80 1.43 -5.09 -5.44
CA ALA A 80 2.32 -6.06 -4.81
C ALA A 80 1.70 -6.71 -3.56
N LEU A 81 0.94 -5.95 -2.76
CA LEU A 81 0.20 -6.47 -1.62
C LEU A 81 -0.94 -7.41 -2.05
N LEU A 82 -1.71 -7.04 -3.08
CA LEU A 82 -2.78 -7.89 -3.61
C LEU A 82 -2.26 -9.24 -4.11
N VAL A 83 -1.11 -9.24 -4.82
CA VAL A 83 -0.45 -10.48 -5.26
C VAL A 83 -0.07 -11.36 -4.07
N ARG A 84 0.48 -10.78 -2.99
CA ARG A 84 0.85 -11.51 -1.77
C ARG A 84 -0.36 -12.08 -1.04
N LEU A 85 -1.44 -11.31 -0.89
CA LEU A 85 -2.70 -11.79 -0.30
C LEU A 85 -3.23 -13.00 -1.07
N ARG A 86 -3.24 -12.93 -2.40
CA ARG A 86 -3.64 -14.05 -3.26
C ARG A 86 -2.76 -15.28 -3.05
N ARG A 87 -1.44 -15.10 -2.92
CA ARG A 87 -0.51 -16.21 -2.63
C ARG A 87 -0.77 -16.81 -1.26
N LEU A 88 -0.88 -15.99 -0.22
CA LEU A 88 -1.17 -16.40 1.15
C LEU A 88 -2.45 -17.24 1.23
N LEU A 89 -3.52 -16.81 0.56
CA LEU A 89 -4.78 -17.58 0.50
C LEU A 89 -4.64 -18.92 -0.24
N ARG A 90 -3.75 -19.01 -1.23
CA ARG A 90 -3.58 -20.21 -2.07
C ARG A 90 -2.64 -21.24 -1.44
N THR A 91 -1.56 -20.78 -0.81
CA THR A 91 -0.46 -21.65 -0.38
C THR A 91 -0.20 -21.62 1.13
N GLY A 92 -0.90 -20.75 1.88
CA GLY A 92 -0.56 -20.47 3.27
C GLY A 92 0.74 -19.68 3.44
N ASP A 93 1.34 -19.22 2.33
CA ASP A 93 2.60 -18.48 2.31
C ASP A 93 2.47 -17.23 1.43
N ALA A 94 2.73 -16.07 2.02
CA ALA A 94 2.74 -14.80 1.30
C ALA A 94 3.98 -14.65 0.40
N GLY A 95 5.04 -15.44 0.65
CA GLY A 95 6.35 -15.33 0.01
C GLY A 95 7.11 -14.06 0.38
N ASP A 96 8.44 -14.10 0.33
CA ASP A 96 9.29 -12.92 0.60
C ASP A 96 9.44 -11.97 -0.61
N GLY A 97 8.71 -12.23 -1.69
CA GLY A 97 8.97 -11.67 -3.03
C GLY A 97 8.75 -10.17 -3.19
N GLY A 98 9.64 -9.35 -2.64
CA GLY A 98 9.74 -7.93 -2.95
C GLY A 98 10.82 -7.18 -2.20
N GLU A 99 11.99 -7.79 -2.02
CA GLU A 99 13.22 -7.00 -1.81
C GLU A 99 13.37 -5.95 -2.94
N ASP A 100 12.99 -6.28 -4.19
CA ASP A 100 13.11 -5.36 -5.33
C ASP A 100 12.21 -4.11 -5.26
N ILE A 101 11.02 -4.16 -4.64
CA ILE A 101 10.13 -2.99 -4.59
C ILE A 101 10.50 -2.06 -3.43
N ASP A 102 10.93 -2.63 -2.31
CA ASP A 102 11.35 -1.85 -1.14
C ASP A 102 12.73 -1.21 -1.36
N ALA A 103 13.63 -1.84 -2.14
CA ALA A 103 14.93 -1.26 -2.50
C ALA A 103 14.82 -0.04 -3.43
N LEU A 104 13.84 -0.03 -4.35
CA LEU A 104 13.61 1.08 -5.29
C LEU A 104 12.99 2.33 -4.66
N ASP A 105 12.57 2.24 -3.40
CA ASP A 105 11.81 3.27 -2.70
C ASP A 105 12.58 3.77 -1.45
N ALA A 106 13.83 3.29 -1.27
CA ALA A 106 14.75 3.72 -0.22
C ALA A 106 15.59 4.96 -0.62
N ASP A 107 15.55 5.34 -1.91
CA ASP A 107 16.29 6.49 -2.45
C ASP A 107 15.45 7.80 -2.43
N ASP A 108 14.16 7.75 -2.07
CA ASP A 108 13.22 8.89 -2.15
C ASP A 108 12.99 9.61 -0.79
N ASP A 109 13.80 9.30 0.24
CA ASP A 109 13.69 9.86 1.60
C ASP A 109 14.69 11.01 1.90
N GLU A 110 15.29 11.65 0.88
CA GLU A 110 16.08 12.92 1.01
C GLU A 110 15.30 14.18 0.59
#